data_AF-A0A412KEX8-F1
#
_entry.id   AF-A0A412KEX8-F1
#
_cell.length_a   1.000
_cell.length_b   1.000
_cell.length_c   1.000
_cell.angle_alpha   90.00
_cell.angle_beta   90.00
_cell.angle_gamma   90.00
#
_symmetry.space_group_name_H-M   'P 1'
#
loop_
_entity.id
_entity.type
_entity.pdbx_description
1 polymer ?
#
loop_
_entity_poly.entity_id
_entity_poly.type
_entity_poly.pdbx_seq_one_letter_code
_entity_poly.pdbx_strand_id
1 'polypeptide(L)'
;MYRAAGNKMEIHKNLDDLNINIIYIENNQRYFTYNPYSGDSMNTIADTIVTVYTENIDASTLGSYVGSSVFVEAEDEYSALKEISSITEKYDANELNSVASVYDKKGVEIQYLKNKMGQLILNTIIIFLFLIMFMMVTTYFYYKLFFRELIIKSLYGYPFVYIYRFLFRTNLLINIGVIPFVVIACKQLPLYMISIIGGLLLIDYFVVWIVNKYLFAKGEAQFIKGEFK
;
A
#
# COMPACT_ATOMS: atom_id res chain seq x y z
N MET A 1 13.88 30.50 -29.95
CA MET A 1 12.86 31.11 -29.06
C MET A 1 13.46 31.90 -27.90
N TYR A 2 14.36 31.34 -27.06
CA TYR A 2 14.92 32.06 -25.89
C TYR A 2 15.71 33.35 -26.25
N ARG A 3 16.54 33.32 -27.30
CA ARG A 3 17.28 34.53 -27.77
C ARG A 3 16.35 35.64 -28.28
N ALA A 4 15.32 35.27 -29.04
CA ALA A 4 14.31 36.20 -29.55
C ALA A 4 13.50 36.83 -28.39
N ALA A 5 13.13 36.03 -27.38
CA ALA A 5 12.46 36.53 -26.18
C ALA A 5 13.36 37.45 -25.33
N GLY A 6 14.69 37.27 -25.39
CA GLY A 6 15.68 38.08 -24.68
C GLY A 6 16.29 39.23 -25.50
N ASN A 7 15.75 39.59 -26.68
CA ASN A 7 16.30 40.62 -27.57
C ASN A 7 17.80 40.41 -27.95
N LYS A 8 18.25 39.15 -28.02
CA LYS A 8 19.62 38.77 -28.40
C LYS A 8 19.70 38.44 -29.89
N MET A 9 20.79 38.83 -30.55
CA MET A 9 21.05 38.51 -31.97
C MET A 9 20.96 37.00 -32.24
N GLU A 10 20.30 36.64 -33.35
CA GLU A 10 20.19 35.26 -33.81
C GLU A 10 21.50 34.79 -34.44
N ILE A 11 22.02 33.66 -33.95
CA ILE A 11 23.19 33.02 -34.55
C ILE A 11 22.71 32.16 -35.72
N HIS A 12 23.18 32.48 -36.91
CA HIS A 12 22.99 31.65 -38.10
C HIS A 12 24.23 30.77 -38.27
N LYS A 13 24.09 29.45 -38.04
CA LYS A 13 25.12 28.45 -38.38
C LYS A 13 24.68 27.73 -39.65
N ASN A 14 25.63 27.41 -40.52
CA ASN A 14 25.33 26.65 -41.72
C ASN A 14 25.19 25.16 -41.38
N LEU A 15 24.38 24.42 -42.15
CA LEU A 15 24.14 22.99 -41.87
C LEU A 15 25.45 22.18 -41.96
N ASP A 16 26.35 22.63 -42.84
CA ASP A 16 27.67 22.02 -43.07
C ASP A 16 28.62 22.16 -41.86
N ASP A 17 28.32 23.06 -40.92
CA ASP A 17 29.11 23.26 -39.70
C ASP A 17 28.69 22.29 -38.57
N LEU A 18 27.65 21.48 -38.78
CA LEU A 18 27.06 20.60 -37.77
C LEU A 18 27.69 19.21 -37.80
N ASN A 19 28.45 18.87 -36.76
CA ASN A 19 29.01 17.53 -36.59
C ASN A 19 28.22 16.75 -35.53
N ILE A 20 27.40 15.79 -35.96
CA ILE A 20 26.62 14.91 -35.08
C ILE A 20 27.13 13.49 -35.22
N ASN A 21 27.58 12.91 -34.10
CA ASN A 21 27.88 11.49 -34.01
C ASN A 21 26.68 10.76 -33.42
N ILE A 22 26.06 9.89 -34.21
CA ILE A 22 24.97 9.02 -33.75
C ILE A 22 25.56 7.66 -33.39
N ILE A 23 25.47 7.31 -32.12
CA ILE A 23 25.86 5.98 -31.63
C ILE A 23 24.57 5.20 -31.41
N TYR A 24 24.44 4.08 -32.12
CA TYR A 24 23.33 3.16 -31.90
C TYR A 24 23.57 2.37 -30.61
N ILE A 25 22.56 2.36 -29.75
CA ILE A 25 22.48 1.48 -28.58
C ILE A 25 21.43 0.40 -28.87
N GLU A 26 21.64 -0.80 -28.32
CA GLU A 26 20.69 -1.90 -28.50
C GLU A 26 19.30 -1.53 -27.96
N ASN A 27 18.27 -2.19 -28.48
CA ASN A 27 16.89 -2.03 -27.98
C ASN A 27 16.74 -2.66 -26.59
N ASN A 28 15.77 -2.18 -25.81
CA ASN A 28 15.46 -2.55 -24.42
C ASN A 28 16.55 -2.20 -23.40
N GLN A 29 17.43 -1.24 -23.70
CA GLN A 29 18.38 -0.71 -22.73
C GLN A 29 17.63 0.12 -21.69
N ARG A 30 17.98 -0.07 -20.41
CA ARG A 30 17.32 0.58 -19.27
C ARG A 30 18.29 1.54 -18.61
N TYR A 31 17.88 2.80 -18.53
CA TYR A 31 18.65 3.86 -17.87
C TYR A 31 17.98 4.25 -16.56
N PHE A 32 18.77 4.39 -15.51
CA PHE A 32 18.28 4.85 -14.22
C PHE A 32 17.90 6.34 -14.28
N THR A 33 16.82 6.72 -13.60
CA THR A 33 16.41 8.12 -13.43
C THR A 33 16.17 8.45 -11.97
N TYR A 34 16.63 9.62 -11.55
CA TYR A 34 16.34 10.17 -10.23
C TYR A 34 14.96 10.85 -10.19
N ASN A 35 14.25 10.96 -11.32
CA ASN A 35 12.90 11.53 -11.36
C ASN A 35 11.84 10.48 -10.99
N PRO A 36 11.15 10.64 -9.84
CA PRO A 36 10.16 9.66 -9.38
C PRO A 36 8.91 9.58 -10.26
N TYR A 37 8.71 10.54 -11.18
CA TYR A 37 7.53 10.59 -12.06
C TYR A 37 7.79 10.13 -13.50
N SER A 38 9.05 9.84 -13.85
CA SER A 38 9.43 9.48 -15.23
C SER A 38 9.91 8.04 -15.39
N GLY A 39 10.29 7.38 -14.28
CA GLY A 39 10.74 6.00 -14.29
C GLY A 39 9.62 4.99 -14.02
N ASP A 40 9.90 3.73 -14.31
CA ASP A 40 9.07 2.60 -13.89
C ASP A 40 9.22 2.28 -12.39
N SER A 41 8.70 1.13 -11.94
CA SER A 41 8.80 0.70 -10.54
C SER A 41 10.23 0.53 -10.02
N MET A 42 11.23 0.46 -10.91
CA MET A 42 12.66 0.37 -10.58
C MET A 42 13.37 1.71 -10.79
N ASN A 43 12.62 2.79 -11.05
CA ASN A 43 13.12 4.09 -11.50
C ASN A 43 14.01 3.98 -12.76
N THR A 44 13.60 3.14 -13.71
CA THR A 44 14.28 3.01 -15.00
C THR A 44 13.40 3.50 -16.14
N ILE A 45 14.04 4.00 -17.20
CA ILE A 45 13.41 4.37 -18.46
C ILE A 45 14.00 3.48 -19.56
N ALA A 46 13.13 2.84 -20.34
CA ALA A 46 13.51 2.00 -21.46
C ALA A 46 13.61 2.81 -22.76
N ASP A 47 14.49 2.39 -23.66
CA ASP A 47 14.61 2.90 -25.04
C ASP A 47 14.75 4.43 -25.12
N THR A 48 15.55 5.00 -24.21
CA THR A 48 15.78 6.46 -24.17
C THR A 48 16.79 6.90 -25.21
N ILE A 49 16.54 8.08 -25.81
CA ILE A 49 17.55 8.79 -26.60
C ILE A 49 18.50 9.51 -25.64
N VAL A 50 19.77 9.11 -25.63
CA VAL A 50 20.83 9.76 -24.84
C VAL A 50 21.59 10.74 -25.74
N THR A 51 21.59 12.02 -25.36
CA THR A 51 22.39 13.05 -26.04
C THR A 51 23.59 13.39 -25.17
N VAL A 52 24.80 13.13 -25.68
CA VAL A 52 26.05 13.48 -24.99
C VAL A 52 26.59 14.78 -25.57
N TYR A 53 26.87 15.71 -24.68
CA TYR A 53 27.23 17.08 -25.00
C TYR A 53 28.74 17.28 -24.91
N THR A 54 29.43 17.41 -26.05
CA THR A 54 30.88 17.65 -26.12
C THR A 54 31.17 19.13 -26.36
N GLU A 55 31.09 19.93 -25.28
CA GLU A 55 31.55 21.34 -25.14
C GLU A 55 31.05 22.39 -26.17
N ASN A 56 30.31 22.00 -27.20
CA ASN A 56 29.92 22.86 -28.33
C ASN A 56 28.39 23.03 -28.44
N ILE A 57 27.74 23.31 -27.31
CA ILE A 57 26.29 23.52 -27.24
C ILE A 57 25.98 24.97 -26.92
N ASP A 58 24.94 25.48 -27.57
CA ASP A 58 24.44 26.81 -27.28
C ASP A 58 23.82 26.87 -25.87
N ALA A 59 24.19 27.91 -25.12
CA ALA A 59 23.69 28.11 -23.76
C ALA A 59 22.16 28.14 -23.68
N SER A 60 21.46 28.58 -24.73
CA SER A 60 19.99 28.58 -24.75
C SER A 60 19.39 27.18 -24.82
N THR A 61 20.07 26.24 -25.48
CA THR A 61 19.69 24.82 -25.51
C THR A 61 19.83 24.22 -24.12
N LEU A 62 20.97 24.45 -23.45
CA LEU A 62 21.17 23.99 -22.07
C LEU A 62 20.13 24.59 -21.12
N GLY A 63 19.87 25.90 -21.22
CA GLY A 63 18.85 26.58 -20.41
C GLY A 63 17.44 25.98 -20.57
N SER A 64 17.09 25.51 -21.76
CA SER A 64 15.79 24.85 -22.00
C SER A 64 15.66 23.47 -21.33
N TYR A 65 16.76 22.73 -21.19
CA TYR A 65 16.78 21.41 -20.53
C TYR A 65 16.98 21.51 -19.01
N VAL A 66 17.71 22.53 -18.56
CA VAL A 66 18.08 22.76 -17.15
C VAL A 66 17.03 23.58 -16.39
N GLY A 67 16.09 24.23 -17.10
CA GLY A 67 15.19 25.24 -16.53
C GLY A 67 14.17 24.76 -15.50
N SER A 68 13.89 23.45 -15.38
CA SER A 68 12.91 22.94 -14.39
C SER A 68 13.56 22.32 -13.16
N SER A 69 14.57 21.45 -13.35
CA SER A 69 15.30 20.79 -12.26
C SER A 69 16.51 20.05 -12.80
N VAL A 70 17.61 20.05 -12.05
CA VAL A 70 18.82 19.28 -12.35
C VAL A 70 19.18 18.40 -11.16
N PHE A 71 19.69 17.21 -11.44
CA PHE A 71 20.25 16.33 -10.43
C PHE A 71 21.75 16.54 -10.36
N VAL A 72 22.26 16.73 -9.14
CA VAL A 72 23.68 16.87 -8.85
C VAL A 72 24.08 15.83 -7.81
N GLU A 73 25.29 15.32 -7.91
CA GLU A 73 25.88 14.45 -6.91
C GLU A 73 26.73 15.27 -5.95
N ALA A 74 26.47 15.14 -4.65
CA ALA A 74 27.18 15.82 -3.59
C ALA A 74 27.08 15.00 -2.30
N GLU A 75 27.94 15.28 -1.32
CA GLU A 75 27.93 14.57 -0.03
C GLU A 75 26.65 14.85 0.76
N ASP A 76 26.19 16.11 0.76
CA ASP A 76 24.99 16.55 1.47
C ASP A 76 24.33 17.78 0.81
N GLU A 77 23.07 18.07 1.17
CA GLU A 77 22.30 19.19 0.60
C GLU A 77 22.97 20.56 0.80
N TYR A 78 23.65 20.77 1.93
CA TYR A 78 24.31 22.03 2.25
C TYR A 78 25.57 22.21 1.41
N SER A 79 26.35 21.15 1.21
CA SER A 79 27.51 21.14 0.31
C SER A 79 27.11 21.46 -1.12
N ALA A 80 26.06 20.79 -1.64
CA ALA A 80 25.50 21.06 -2.97
C ALA A 80 25.01 22.50 -3.09
N LEU A 81 24.24 22.98 -2.11
CA LEU A 81 23.73 24.35 -2.11
C LEU A 81 24.87 25.37 -2.09
N LYS A 82 25.91 25.15 -1.28
CA LYS A 82 27.07 26.04 -1.20
C LYS A 82 27.83 26.11 -2.52
N GLU A 83 28.08 24.96 -3.15
CA GLU A 83 28.79 24.91 -4.42
C GLU A 83 27.98 25.60 -5.53
N ILE A 84 26.69 25.26 -5.67
CA ILE A 84 25.82 25.89 -6.67
C ILE A 84 25.70 27.39 -6.42
N SER A 85 25.49 27.82 -5.17
CA SER A 85 25.44 29.25 -4.80
C SER A 85 26.71 30.00 -5.19
N SER A 86 27.90 29.40 -4.98
CA SER A 86 29.16 30.01 -5.37
C SER A 86 29.30 30.19 -6.90
N ILE A 87 28.74 29.26 -7.67
CA ILE A 87 28.71 29.33 -9.13
C ILE A 87 27.71 30.40 -9.57
N THR A 88 26.51 30.43 -8.99
CA THR A 88 25.48 31.42 -9.36
C THR A 88 25.90 32.84 -9.01
N GLU A 89 26.56 33.05 -7.88
CA GLU A 89 27.14 34.35 -7.49
C GLU A 89 28.22 34.80 -8.48
N LYS A 90 29.11 33.88 -8.90
CA LYS A 90 30.17 34.18 -9.86
C LYS A 90 29.64 34.64 -11.22
N TYR A 91 28.48 34.13 -11.63
CA TYR A 91 27.89 34.39 -12.96
C TYR A 91 26.63 35.28 -12.91
N ASP A 92 26.32 35.90 -11.77
CA ASP A 92 25.13 36.76 -11.57
C ASP A 92 23.79 36.08 -11.94
N ALA A 93 23.66 34.81 -11.56
CA ALA A 93 22.54 33.93 -11.92
C ALA A 93 21.74 33.47 -10.68
N ASN A 94 21.23 34.41 -9.89
CA ASN A 94 20.61 34.19 -8.57
C ASN A 94 19.19 33.55 -8.60
N GLU A 95 18.86 32.75 -9.61
CA GLU A 95 17.51 32.15 -9.79
C GLU A 95 17.35 30.78 -9.09
N LEU A 96 18.33 30.34 -8.28
CA LEU A 96 18.25 29.07 -7.57
C LEU A 96 17.24 29.14 -6.42
N ASN A 97 16.10 28.47 -6.58
CA ASN A 97 15.02 28.51 -5.59
C ASN A 97 15.21 27.54 -4.41
N SER A 98 15.79 26.35 -4.62
CA SER A 98 16.00 25.34 -3.57
C SER A 98 16.83 24.16 -4.05
N VAL A 99 17.61 23.55 -3.15
CA VAL A 99 18.19 22.21 -3.31
C VAL A 99 17.44 21.25 -2.39
N ALA A 100 17.16 20.04 -2.87
CA ALA A 100 16.49 19.00 -2.08
C ALA A 100 17.03 17.62 -2.43
N SER A 101 17.24 16.79 -1.40
CA SER A 101 17.67 15.41 -1.50
C SER A 101 16.60 14.56 -2.17
N VAL A 102 17.02 13.83 -3.21
CA VAL A 102 16.17 12.83 -3.87
C VAL A 102 15.85 11.68 -2.91
N TYR A 103 16.81 11.34 -2.04
CA TYR A 103 16.67 10.26 -1.06
C TYR A 103 15.64 10.60 0.02
N ASP A 104 15.56 11.87 0.43
CA ASP A 104 14.62 12.32 1.45
C ASP A 104 13.18 12.24 0.92
N LYS A 105 12.94 12.60 -0.35
CA LYS A 105 11.63 12.43 -0.99
C LYS A 105 11.18 10.97 -1.00
N LYS A 106 12.09 10.04 -1.30
CA LYS A 106 11.81 8.59 -1.22
C LYS A 106 11.60 8.14 0.23
N GLY A 107 12.34 8.69 1.18
CA GLY A 107 12.13 8.48 2.61
C GLY A 107 10.72 8.87 3.07
N VAL A 108 10.23 10.04 2.62
CA VAL A 108 8.86 10.51 2.88
C VAL A 108 7.81 9.58 2.28
N GLU A 109 8.01 9.11 1.05
CA GLU A 109 7.13 8.13 0.41
C GLU A 109 7.06 6.82 1.19
N ILE A 110 8.22 6.29 1.61
CA ILE A 110 8.32 5.08 2.45
C ILE A 110 7.61 5.30 3.79
N GLN A 111 7.80 6.46 4.42
CA GLN A 111 7.16 6.79 5.70
C GLN A 111 5.64 6.90 5.56
N TYR A 112 5.16 7.52 4.48
CA TYR A 112 3.73 7.59 4.16
C TYR A 112 3.13 6.18 3.99
N LEU A 113 3.77 5.32 3.20
CA LEU A 113 3.35 3.93 3.01
C LEU A 113 3.37 3.15 4.34
N LYS A 114 4.41 3.32 5.16
CA LYS A 114 4.51 2.70 6.49
C LYS A 114 3.38 3.13 7.42
N ASN A 115 3.05 4.43 7.44
CA ASN A 115 1.94 4.94 8.25
C ASN A 115 0.60 4.41 7.74
N LYS A 116 0.39 4.36 6.42
CA LYS A 116 -0.80 3.79 5.80
C LYS A 116 -0.96 2.31 6.13
N MET A 117 0.13 1.54 6.08
CA MET A 117 0.15 0.14 6.53
C MET A 117 -0.21 0.02 8.02
N GLY A 118 0.36 0.87 8.88
CA GLY A 118 0.04 0.90 10.31
C GLY A 118 -1.44 1.15 10.57
N GLN A 119 -2.06 2.11 9.89
CA GLN A 119 -3.49 2.38 9.99
C GLN A 119 -4.34 1.19 9.50
N LEU A 120 -3.97 0.57 8.39
CA LEU A 120 -4.65 -0.62 7.87
C LEU A 120 -4.58 -1.79 8.86
N ILE A 121 -3.42 -2.04 9.47
CA ILE A 121 -3.24 -3.07 10.50
C ILE A 121 -4.14 -2.79 11.70
N LEU A 122 -4.15 -1.55 12.20
CA LEU A 122 -4.96 -1.16 13.35
C LEU A 122 -6.46 -1.33 13.07
N ASN A 123 -6.94 -0.87 11.91
CA ASN A 123 -8.33 -1.05 11.50
C ASN A 123 -8.71 -2.53 11.36
N THR A 124 -7.80 -3.36 10.86
CA THR A 124 -8.00 -4.82 10.76
C THR A 124 -8.18 -5.44 12.14
N ILE A 125 -7.35 -5.05 13.12
CA ILE A 125 -7.45 -5.52 14.51
C ILE A 125 -8.80 -5.12 15.13
N ILE A 126 -9.25 -3.88 14.92
CA ILE A 126 -10.54 -3.40 15.44
C ILE A 126 -11.70 -4.23 14.88
N ILE A 127 -11.74 -4.43 13.55
CA ILE A 127 -12.80 -5.23 12.91
C ILE A 127 -12.79 -6.66 13.45
N PHE A 128 -11.60 -7.25 13.60
CA PHE A 128 -11.44 -8.60 14.13
C PHE A 128 -11.99 -8.74 15.56
N LEU A 129 -11.73 -7.75 16.43
CA LEU A 129 -12.28 -7.73 17.80
C LEU A 129 -13.82 -7.63 17.80
N PHE A 130 -14.39 -6.78 16.94
CA PHE A 130 -15.85 -6.68 16.80
C PHE A 130 -16.49 -7.99 16.33
N LEU A 131 -15.86 -8.69 15.39
CA LEU A 131 -16.34 -9.99 14.91
C LEU A 131 -16.35 -11.04 16.03
N ILE A 132 -15.30 -11.11 16.85
CA ILE A 132 -15.25 -12.02 18.00
C ILE A 132 -16.38 -11.69 19.00
N MET A 133 -16.58 -10.41 19.31
CA MET A 133 -17.65 -9.98 20.22
C MET A 133 -19.04 -10.36 19.68
N PHE A 134 -19.29 -10.10 18.40
CA PHE A 134 -20.55 -10.46 17.74
C PHE A 134 -20.77 -11.99 17.73
N MET A 135 -19.70 -12.75 17.52
CA MET A 135 -19.72 -14.20 17.52
C MET A 135 -20.06 -14.79 18.90
N MET A 136 -19.53 -14.22 19.98
CA MET A 136 -19.92 -14.60 21.34
C MET A 136 -21.41 -14.33 21.61
N VAL A 137 -21.90 -13.16 21.21
CA VAL A 137 -23.30 -12.77 21.40
C VAL A 137 -24.25 -13.69 20.63
N THR A 138 -23.98 -13.93 19.35
CA THR A 138 -24.80 -14.83 18.51
C THR A 138 -24.79 -16.27 19.05
N THR A 139 -23.65 -16.77 19.51
CA THR A 139 -23.54 -18.09 20.15
C THR A 139 -24.38 -18.18 21.42
N TYR A 140 -24.34 -17.15 22.27
CA TYR A 140 -25.14 -17.09 23.49
C TYR A 140 -26.65 -17.07 23.18
N PHE A 141 -27.08 -16.22 22.24
CA PHE A 141 -28.49 -16.16 21.84
C PHE A 141 -28.98 -17.48 21.23
N TYR A 142 -28.17 -18.10 20.37
CA TYR A 142 -28.48 -19.40 19.79
C TYR A 142 -28.68 -20.47 20.87
N TYR A 143 -27.78 -20.51 21.85
CA TYR A 143 -27.91 -21.43 22.98
C TYR A 143 -29.21 -21.20 23.76
N LYS A 144 -29.53 -19.94 24.08
CA LYS A 144 -30.74 -19.59 24.83
C LYS A 144 -32.03 -19.96 24.08
N LEU A 145 -32.05 -19.76 22.77
CA LEU A 145 -33.21 -20.06 21.92
C LEU A 145 -33.43 -21.56 21.71
N PHE A 146 -32.35 -22.33 21.49
CA PHE A 146 -32.43 -23.74 21.10
C PHE A 146 -32.01 -24.72 22.20
N PHE A 147 -31.84 -24.25 23.44
CA PHE A 147 -31.36 -25.03 24.60
C PHE A 147 -31.92 -26.46 24.68
N ARG A 148 -33.25 -26.59 24.66
CA ARG A 148 -33.94 -27.89 24.79
C ARG A 148 -33.59 -28.83 23.64
N GLU A 149 -33.58 -28.31 22.42
CA GLU A 149 -33.26 -29.09 21.22
C GLU A 149 -31.80 -29.54 21.21
N LEU A 150 -30.89 -28.68 21.67
CA LEU A 150 -29.45 -28.98 21.79
C LEU A 150 -29.19 -30.09 22.81
N ILE A 151 -29.81 -30.02 24.00
CA ILE A 151 -29.67 -31.05 25.03
C ILE A 151 -30.24 -32.38 24.56
N ILE A 152 -31.45 -32.38 23.99
CA ILE A 152 -32.06 -33.60 23.46
C ILE A 152 -31.14 -34.23 22.42
N LYS A 153 -30.72 -33.50 21.38
CA LYS A 153 -29.85 -34.06 20.33
C LYS A 153 -28.53 -34.58 20.90
N SER A 154 -27.95 -33.91 21.89
CA SER A 154 -26.72 -34.39 22.52
C SER A 154 -26.95 -35.67 23.34
N LEU A 155 -28.05 -35.79 24.08
CA LEU A 155 -28.42 -37.02 24.81
C LEU A 155 -28.67 -38.21 23.88
N TYR A 156 -29.19 -37.96 22.68
CA TYR A 156 -29.34 -38.98 21.62
C TYR A 156 -28.00 -39.36 20.94
N GLY A 157 -26.88 -38.76 21.35
CA GLY A 157 -25.54 -39.11 20.86
C GLY A 157 -25.20 -38.51 19.48
N TYR A 158 -25.89 -37.45 19.05
CA TYR A 158 -25.55 -36.78 17.79
C TYR A 158 -24.15 -36.13 17.88
N PRO A 159 -23.34 -36.16 16.80
CA PRO A 159 -22.03 -35.54 16.81
C PRO A 159 -22.11 -34.01 16.92
N PHE A 160 -21.17 -33.40 17.64
CA PHE A 160 -21.12 -31.95 17.93
C PHE A 160 -21.34 -31.06 16.69
N VAL A 161 -20.61 -31.34 15.60
CA VAL A 161 -20.71 -30.55 14.36
C VAL A 161 -22.11 -30.60 13.76
N TYR A 162 -22.83 -31.71 13.95
CA TYR A 162 -24.20 -31.86 13.46
C TYR A 162 -25.19 -31.05 14.31
N ILE A 163 -25.01 -31.04 15.62
CA ILE A 163 -25.84 -30.27 16.56
C ILE A 163 -25.77 -28.77 16.26
N TYR A 164 -24.57 -28.24 16.00
CA TYR A 164 -24.32 -26.81 15.78
C TYR A 164 -24.21 -26.42 14.30
N ARG A 165 -24.57 -27.31 13.35
CA ARG A 165 -24.45 -27.06 11.90
C ARG A 165 -25.11 -25.75 11.46
N PHE A 166 -26.25 -25.41 12.04
CA PHE A 166 -26.96 -24.17 11.71
C PHE A 166 -26.17 -22.93 12.15
N LEU A 167 -25.64 -22.93 13.38
CA LEU A 167 -24.82 -21.84 13.90
C LEU A 167 -23.55 -21.64 13.08
N PHE A 168 -22.85 -22.72 12.70
CA PHE A 168 -21.68 -22.62 11.84
C PHE A 168 -22.02 -22.02 10.46
N ARG A 169 -23.18 -22.38 9.90
CA ARG A 169 -23.66 -21.81 8.62
C ARG A 169 -24.00 -20.33 8.74
N THR A 170 -24.65 -19.90 9.82
CA THR A 170 -24.99 -18.50 10.02
C THR A 170 -23.75 -17.64 10.22
N ASN A 171 -22.78 -18.10 11.02
CA ASN A 171 -21.53 -17.38 11.21
C ASN A 171 -20.70 -17.30 9.92
N LEU A 172 -20.64 -18.38 9.13
CA LEU A 172 -19.98 -18.35 7.82
C LEU A 172 -20.60 -17.27 6.92
N LEU A 173 -21.94 -17.18 6.87
CA LEU A 173 -22.62 -16.15 6.07
C LEU A 173 -22.34 -14.73 6.56
N ILE A 174 -22.32 -14.52 7.88
CA ILE A 174 -21.96 -13.22 8.48
C ILE A 174 -20.52 -12.85 8.09
N ASN A 175 -19.58 -13.78 8.24
CA ASN A 175 -18.16 -13.55 7.92
C ASN A 175 -17.95 -13.26 6.43
N ILE A 176 -18.66 -13.94 5.53
CA ILE A 176 -18.64 -13.64 4.09
C ILE A 176 -19.25 -12.26 3.80
N GLY A 177 -20.32 -11.89 4.49
CA GLY A 177 -20.98 -10.59 4.33
C GLY A 177 -20.10 -9.38 4.69
N VAL A 178 -19.07 -9.57 5.53
CA VAL A 178 -18.11 -8.52 5.91
C VAL A 178 -17.10 -8.22 4.80
N ILE A 179 -16.85 -9.19 3.91
CA ILE A 179 -15.88 -9.07 2.80
C ILE A 179 -16.14 -7.84 1.93
N PRO A 180 -17.33 -7.61 1.34
CA PRO A 180 -17.58 -6.44 0.49
C PRO A 180 -17.35 -5.11 1.22
N PHE A 181 -17.62 -5.06 2.53
CA PHE A 181 -17.37 -3.86 3.34
C PHE A 181 -15.88 -3.53 3.43
N VAL A 182 -15.03 -4.55 3.59
CA VAL A 182 -13.57 -4.40 3.60
C VAL A 182 -13.03 -4.05 2.21
N VAL A 183 -13.59 -4.61 1.14
CA VAL A 183 -13.18 -4.27 -0.24
C VAL A 183 -13.43 -2.81 -0.55
N ILE A 184 -14.60 -2.28 -0.15
CA ILE A 184 -14.93 -0.85 -0.32
C ILE A 184 -13.95 0.02 0.47
N ALA A 185 -13.62 -0.36 1.71
CA ALA A 185 -12.71 0.41 2.56
C ALA A 185 -11.24 0.37 2.09
N CYS A 186 -10.76 -0.79 1.62
CA CYS A 186 -9.33 -0.98 1.30
C CYS A 186 -8.99 -0.80 -0.19
N LYS A 187 -9.98 -0.65 -1.09
CA LYS A 187 -9.82 -0.51 -2.56
C LYS A 187 -9.01 -1.62 -3.25
N GLN A 188 -8.56 -2.64 -2.52
CA GLN A 188 -7.83 -3.79 -3.03
C GLN A 188 -8.30 -5.03 -2.27
N LEU A 189 -8.28 -6.19 -2.94
CA LEU A 189 -8.61 -7.49 -2.38
C LEU A 189 -7.31 -8.23 -2.05
N PRO A 190 -6.76 -8.05 -0.85
CA PRO A 190 -5.50 -8.69 -0.55
C PRO A 190 -5.74 -10.17 -0.23
N LEU A 191 -4.89 -11.04 -0.80
CA LEU A 191 -4.97 -12.50 -0.63
C LEU A 191 -4.95 -12.94 0.84
N TYR A 192 -4.38 -12.15 1.75
CA TYR A 192 -4.37 -12.44 3.19
C TYR A 192 -5.78 -12.51 3.81
N MET A 193 -6.81 -11.94 3.18
CA MET A 193 -8.20 -12.01 3.65
C MET A 193 -8.73 -13.44 3.77
N ILE A 194 -8.30 -14.32 2.85
CA ILE A 194 -8.68 -15.74 2.88
C ILE A 194 -8.11 -16.41 4.16
N SER A 195 -6.87 -16.06 4.52
CA SER A 195 -6.25 -16.56 5.75
C SER A 195 -6.96 -16.07 7.01
N ILE A 196 -7.46 -14.82 7.02
CA ILE A 196 -8.21 -14.25 8.15
C ILE A 196 -9.54 -14.99 8.33
N ILE A 197 -10.27 -15.26 7.24
CA ILE A 197 -11.53 -16.02 7.28
C ILE A 197 -11.29 -17.43 7.81
N GLY A 198 -10.23 -18.10 7.35
CA GLY A 198 -9.86 -19.42 7.85
C GLY A 198 -9.57 -19.41 9.36
N GLY A 199 -8.83 -18.40 9.84
CA GLY A 199 -8.57 -18.20 11.26
C GLY A 199 -9.83 -17.95 12.10
N LEU A 200 -10.75 -17.13 11.60
CA LEU A 200 -12.05 -16.87 12.24
C LEU A 200 -12.87 -18.15 12.39
N LEU A 201 -12.92 -19.01 11.37
CA LEU A 201 -13.66 -20.28 11.44
C LEU A 201 -13.08 -21.25 12.49
N LEU A 202 -11.76 -21.24 12.68
CA LEU A 202 -11.13 -22.02 13.75
C LEU A 202 -11.51 -21.48 15.12
N ILE A 203 -11.46 -20.16 15.31
CA ILE A 203 -11.89 -19.52 16.55
C ILE A 203 -13.37 -19.82 16.82
N ASP A 204 -14.21 -19.79 15.79
CA ASP A 204 -15.62 -20.11 15.89
C ASP A 204 -15.84 -21.50 16.48
N TYR A 205 -15.13 -22.49 15.94
CA TYR A 205 -15.18 -23.86 16.43
C TYR A 205 -14.78 -23.94 17.91
N PHE A 206 -13.70 -23.27 18.31
CA PHE A 206 -13.22 -23.25 19.70
C PHE A 206 -14.22 -22.61 20.66
N VAL A 207 -14.80 -21.46 20.30
CA VAL A 207 -15.76 -20.75 21.16
C VAL A 207 -17.01 -21.61 21.39
N VAL A 208 -17.59 -22.18 20.32
CA VAL A 208 -18.78 -23.04 20.45
C VAL A 208 -18.45 -24.30 21.26
N TRP A 209 -17.26 -24.86 21.09
CA TRP A 209 -16.81 -26.01 21.88
C TRP A 209 -16.68 -25.70 23.38
N ILE A 210 -16.06 -24.57 23.74
CA ILE A 210 -15.95 -24.11 25.13
C ILE A 210 -17.34 -23.88 25.72
N VAL A 211 -18.18 -23.12 25.00
CA VAL A 211 -19.54 -22.80 25.43
C VAL A 211 -20.36 -24.06 25.63
N ASN A 212 -20.27 -25.03 24.71
CA ASN A 212 -20.91 -26.32 24.86
C ASN A 212 -20.41 -27.03 26.12
N LYS A 213 -19.10 -27.16 26.34
CA LYS A 213 -18.56 -27.84 27.53
C LYS A 213 -19.06 -27.23 28.85
N TYR A 214 -19.10 -25.89 28.95
CA TYR A 214 -19.57 -25.20 30.15
C TYR A 214 -21.08 -25.28 30.33
N LEU A 215 -21.84 -25.06 29.25
CA LEU A 215 -23.28 -24.95 29.34
C LEU A 215 -23.97 -26.31 29.34
N PHE A 216 -23.37 -27.34 28.77
CA PHE A 216 -23.87 -28.72 28.82
C PHE A 216 -23.85 -29.26 30.26
N ALA A 217 -22.74 -29.06 30.99
CA ALA A 217 -22.62 -29.44 32.39
C ALA A 217 -23.67 -28.75 33.28
N LYS A 218 -23.98 -27.48 33.00
CA LYS A 218 -25.01 -26.73 33.71
C LYS A 218 -26.43 -27.11 33.26
N GLY A 219 -26.61 -27.35 31.96
CA GLY A 219 -27.88 -27.60 31.30
C GLY A 219 -28.45 -28.98 31.60
N GLU A 220 -27.63 -30.04 31.62
CA GLU A 220 -28.06 -31.37 32.05
C GLU A 220 -28.54 -31.36 33.50
N ALA A 221 -27.77 -30.73 34.40
CA ALA A 221 -28.14 -30.63 35.81
C ALA A 221 -29.48 -29.91 36.02
N GLN A 222 -29.76 -28.91 35.19
CA GLN A 222 -30.98 -28.11 35.21
C GLN A 222 -32.18 -28.83 34.56
N PHE A 223 -31.95 -29.54 33.46
CA PHE A 223 -32.98 -30.32 32.76
C PHE A 223 -33.41 -31.55 33.58
N ILE A 224 -32.47 -32.26 34.20
CA ILE A 224 -32.74 -33.44 35.04
C ILE A 224 -33.52 -33.07 36.31
N LYS A 225 -33.30 -31.87 36.88
CA LYS A 225 -34.03 -31.38 38.05
C LYS A 225 -35.47 -30.93 37.78
N GLY A 226 -35.90 -30.88 36.50
CA GLY A 226 -37.25 -30.44 36.14
C GLY A 226 -37.52 -28.96 36.47
N GLU A 227 -36.49 -28.14 36.64
CA GLU A 227 -36.61 -26.71 37.01
C GLU A 227 -37.11 -25.81 35.87
N PHE A 228 -37.37 -26.38 34.69
CA PHE A 228 -37.89 -25.66 33.53
C PHE A 228 -39.38 -26.00 33.33
N LYS A 229 -40.24 -25.19 33.96
CA LYS A 229 -41.63 -25.00 33.53
C LYS A 229 -41.70 -24.00 32.38
#